data_AF-A0A367Z5X9-F1
#
_entry.id   AF-A0A367Z5X9-F1
#
_cell.length_a   1.000
_cell.length_b   1.000
_cell.length_c   1.000
_cell.angle_alpha   90.00
_cell.angle_beta   90.00
_cell.angle_gamma   90.00
#
_symmetry.space_group_name_H-M   'P 1'
#
loop_
_entity.id
_entity.type
_entity.pdbx_description
1 polymer ?
#
loop_
_entity_poly.entity_id
_entity_poly.type
_entity_poly.pdbx_seq_one_letter_code
_entity_poly.pdbx_strand_id
1 'polypeptide(L)'
;MASAEISSLEPEIDFITNEQANKLNLRVKNGWILVTGFGTIGNIRIVDSIINDFAVANNVARIIPKENFTGFIAAFLSSNYGNKLLNDYAAGAVVKYIEAPQIAQIPIPILPDDIITETNDLYLAAVRCREDAHNLLIKARTLVLEYNNLPPLEEAEFETLDRDKEIDLRLVSTKEFTDDFRLDANYYNPVAETIIAKLKLSQNKIVYSGELNISAFTPKMFARNYVDALNGIPFLSGKNLIQIRPTGLKYISKTETNDVSNLLVYKDYILVTRAGTVGRTIYIYHNYENFAVSDNVLRIIPNSGSIDPGYYYAFLSSDYGFYQIDRFKHGSVIDVIDDDYLNSLLIPIPEKDQQKEIGDLVRQAYDLRAEAIRLEDEAQEILTKALTGK
;
A
#
# COMPACT_ATOMS: atom_id res chain seq x y z
N MET A 1 1.56 -8.33 -12.49
CA MET A 1 1.90 -7.01 -11.92
C MET A 1 1.89 -5.92 -12.99
N ALA A 2 1.05 -4.90 -12.81
CA ALA A 2 0.96 -3.75 -13.70
C ALA A 2 1.97 -2.64 -13.35
N SER A 3 2.13 -1.65 -14.23
CA SER A 3 3.04 -0.51 -14.02
C SER A 3 2.71 0.33 -12.78
N ALA A 4 1.43 0.47 -12.42
CA ALA A 4 1.01 1.20 -11.22
C ALA A 4 1.52 0.54 -9.92
N GLU A 5 1.63 -0.79 -9.91
CA GLU A 5 2.03 -1.60 -8.76
C GLU A 5 3.53 -1.56 -8.48
N ILE A 6 4.35 -1.08 -9.42
CA ILE A 6 5.80 -0.97 -9.24
C ILE A 6 6.16 -0.10 -8.05
N SER A 7 5.37 0.96 -7.81
CA SER A 7 5.58 1.84 -6.65
C SER A 7 4.85 1.38 -5.39
N SER A 8 4.09 0.28 -5.42
CA SER A 8 3.22 -0.15 -4.31
C SER A 8 3.99 -0.93 -3.23
N LEU A 9 3.67 -0.66 -1.96
CA LEU A 9 4.18 -1.42 -0.81
C LEU A 9 3.72 -2.88 -0.86
N GLU A 10 2.47 -3.10 -1.26
CA GLU A 10 1.83 -4.41 -1.36
C GLU A 10 1.11 -4.46 -2.72
N PRO A 11 1.80 -4.91 -3.78
CA PRO A 11 1.27 -4.86 -5.12
C PRO A 11 0.04 -5.77 -5.25
N GLU A 12 -0.95 -5.33 -6.01
CA GLU A 12 -2.09 -6.18 -6.38
C GLU A 12 -1.63 -7.41 -7.18
N ILE A 13 -2.12 -8.57 -6.75
CA ILE A 13 -1.78 -9.86 -7.33
C ILE A 13 -2.90 -10.28 -8.26
N ASP A 14 -2.69 -10.04 -9.54
CA ASP A 14 -3.46 -10.66 -10.63
C ASP A 14 -2.74 -11.89 -11.16
N PHE A 15 -3.51 -12.88 -11.59
CA PHE A 15 -2.99 -14.13 -12.10
C PHE A 15 -3.02 -14.17 -13.64
N ILE A 16 -1.96 -14.74 -14.21
CA ILE A 16 -1.92 -15.18 -15.61
C ILE A 16 -1.44 -16.62 -15.66
N THR A 17 -1.74 -17.34 -16.74
CA THR A 17 -1.29 -18.72 -16.86
C THR A 17 0.24 -18.80 -16.99
N ASN A 18 0.82 -19.88 -16.45
CA ASN A 18 2.26 -20.15 -16.59
C ASN A 18 2.69 -20.23 -18.05
N GLU A 19 1.85 -20.80 -18.92
CA GLU A 19 2.09 -20.89 -20.36
C GLU A 19 2.22 -19.49 -20.98
N GLN A 20 1.28 -18.59 -20.70
CA GLN A 20 1.29 -17.23 -21.22
C GLN A 20 2.48 -16.43 -20.68
N ALA A 21 2.76 -16.53 -19.39
CA ALA A 21 3.89 -15.87 -18.75
C ALA A 21 5.23 -16.26 -19.39
N ASN A 22 5.41 -17.55 -19.69
CA ASN A 22 6.61 -18.09 -20.30
C ASN A 22 6.71 -17.73 -21.79
N LYS A 23 5.61 -17.87 -22.55
CA LYS A 23 5.55 -17.54 -23.98
C LYS A 23 5.89 -16.07 -24.25
N LEU A 24 5.48 -15.17 -23.37
CA LEU A 24 5.71 -13.72 -23.48
C LEU A 24 6.95 -13.23 -22.70
N ASN A 25 7.69 -14.14 -22.06
CA ASN A 25 8.87 -13.83 -21.25
C ASN A 25 8.62 -12.70 -20.21
N LEU A 26 7.53 -12.82 -19.45
CA LEU A 26 7.07 -11.75 -18.54
C LEU A 26 7.69 -11.81 -17.15
N ARG A 27 8.29 -12.96 -16.80
CA ARG A 27 8.83 -13.22 -15.46
C ARG A 27 10.05 -12.36 -15.18
N VAL A 28 10.14 -11.88 -13.95
CA VAL A 28 11.28 -11.10 -13.46
C VAL A 28 12.05 -11.87 -12.41
N LYS A 29 13.34 -11.55 -12.26
CA LYS A 29 14.25 -12.26 -11.35
C LYS A 29 14.87 -11.30 -10.34
N ASN A 30 15.15 -11.81 -9.16
CA ASN A 30 15.78 -11.06 -8.08
C ASN A 30 17.02 -10.29 -8.58
N GLY A 31 17.15 -9.03 -8.18
CA GLY A 31 18.23 -8.12 -8.54
C GLY A 31 18.06 -7.39 -9.88
N TRP A 32 17.01 -7.70 -10.66
CA TRP A 32 16.63 -6.87 -11.81
C TRP A 32 16.02 -5.55 -11.34
N ILE A 33 16.11 -4.51 -12.17
CA ILE A 33 15.51 -3.21 -11.88
C ILE A 33 14.32 -3.02 -12.83
N LEU A 34 13.16 -2.74 -12.25
CA LEU A 34 11.93 -2.41 -12.95
C LEU A 34 11.78 -0.90 -13.06
N VAL A 35 11.44 -0.42 -14.25
CA VAL A 35 11.22 1.00 -14.53
C VAL A 35 9.86 1.16 -15.18
N THR A 36 9.00 2.00 -14.60
CA THR A 36 7.70 2.29 -15.21
C THR A 36 7.88 3.06 -16.52
N GLY A 37 7.40 2.47 -17.61
CA GLY A 37 7.63 2.96 -18.97
C GLY A 37 6.46 3.74 -19.57
N PHE A 38 5.27 3.74 -18.97
CA PHE A 38 4.07 4.37 -19.55
C PHE A 38 3.29 5.14 -18.49
N GLY A 39 2.77 6.31 -18.86
CA GLY A 39 2.02 7.17 -17.95
C GLY A 39 2.96 7.87 -16.96
N THR A 40 3.06 7.38 -15.72
CA THR A 40 4.05 7.89 -14.75
C THR A 40 5.38 7.22 -15.04
N ILE A 41 6.31 7.96 -15.64
CA ILE A 41 7.64 7.46 -15.98
C ILE A 41 8.59 7.57 -14.80
N GLY A 42 9.41 6.53 -14.63
CA GLY A 42 10.58 6.58 -13.76
C GLY A 42 10.33 6.24 -12.29
N ASN A 43 9.23 5.54 -11.97
CA ASN A 43 9.20 4.78 -10.73
C ASN A 43 10.13 3.57 -10.88
N ILE A 44 11.02 3.40 -9.90
CA ILE A 44 12.06 2.38 -9.90
C ILE A 44 11.78 1.38 -8.79
N ARG A 45 11.90 0.09 -9.08
CA ARG A 45 11.85 -0.98 -8.07
C ARG A 45 12.87 -2.06 -8.39
N ILE A 46 13.67 -2.44 -7.42
CA ILE A 46 14.49 -3.66 -7.52
C ILE A 46 13.57 -4.85 -7.26
N VAL A 47 13.68 -5.88 -8.09
CA VAL A 47 12.99 -7.16 -7.89
C VAL A 47 13.61 -7.81 -6.65
N ASP A 48 12.82 -7.84 -5.59
CA ASP A 48 13.12 -8.40 -4.28
C ASP A 48 12.56 -9.84 -4.19
N SER A 49 12.69 -10.49 -3.03
CA SER A 49 12.13 -11.83 -2.78
C SER A 49 10.60 -11.86 -2.86
N ILE A 50 9.93 -10.73 -2.61
CA ILE A 50 8.46 -10.62 -2.59
C ILE A 50 7.93 -10.77 -4.02
N ILE A 51 8.59 -10.13 -4.99
CA ILE A 51 8.11 -10.05 -6.37
C ILE A 51 8.96 -10.88 -7.35
N ASN A 52 9.89 -11.68 -6.84
CA ASN A 52 10.65 -12.62 -7.65
C ASN A 52 9.70 -13.62 -8.35
N ASP A 53 9.97 -13.90 -9.63
CA ASP A 53 9.16 -14.76 -10.50
C ASP A 53 7.76 -14.25 -10.87
N PHE A 54 7.39 -13.05 -10.44
CA PHE A 54 6.14 -12.41 -10.87
C PHE A 54 6.18 -12.11 -12.37
N ALA A 55 5.03 -12.26 -13.02
CA ALA A 55 4.85 -11.74 -14.38
C ALA A 55 4.58 -10.23 -14.33
N VAL A 56 5.37 -9.46 -15.07
CA VAL A 56 5.24 -8.00 -15.14
C VAL A 56 4.74 -7.59 -16.52
N ALA A 57 3.84 -6.62 -16.57
CA ALA A 57 3.27 -6.09 -17.80
C ALA A 57 4.34 -5.52 -18.76
N ASN A 58 4.04 -5.54 -20.06
CA ASN A 58 4.96 -5.10 -21.12
C ASN A 58 5.36 -3.62 -21.04
N ASN A 59 4.58 -2.80 -20.33
CA ASN A 59 4.82 -1.38 -20.12
C ASN A 59 5.77 -1.07 -18.95
N VAL A 60 6.47 -2.09 -18.45
CA VAL A 60 7.53 -1.96 -17.44
C VAL A 60 8.83 -2.45 -18.05
N ALA A 61 9.79 -1.54 -18.17
CA ALA A 61 11.11 -1.90 -18.66
C ALA A 61 11.89 -2.64 -17.57
N ARG A 62 12.75 -3.57 -18.00
CA ARG A 62 13.57 -4.41 -17.15
C ARG A 62 15.03 -4.12 -17.46
N ILE A 63 15.77 -3.65 -16.48
CA ILE A 63 17.22 -3.52 -16.55
C ILE A 63 17.81 -4.72 -15.83
N ILE A 64 18.77 -5.38 -16.48
CA ILE A 64 19.53 -6.49 -15.92
C ILE A 64 20.94 -5.95 -15.65
N PRO A 65 21.22 -5.52 -14.41
CA PRO A 65 22.52 -4.95 -14.08
C PRO A 65 23.61 -6.02 -14.17
N LYS A 66 24.84 -5.58 -14.45
CA LYS A 66 26.02 -6.39 -14.11
C LYS A 66 26.16 -6.44 -12.59
N GLU A 67 26.83 -7.47 -12.09
CA GLU A 67 27.07 -7.64 -10.64
C GLU A 67 27.62 -6.35 -10.01
N ASN A 68 27.17 -6.07 -8.77
CA ASN A 68 27.56 -4.92 -7.93
C ASN A 68 27.10 -3.52 -8.38
N PHE A 69 26.27 -3.41 -9.41
CA PHE A 69 25.72 -2.10 -9.84
C PHE A 69 24.22 -1.96 -9.61
N THR A 70 23.52 -2.98 -9.13
CA THR A 70 22.05 -2.96 -9.00
C THR A 70 21.55 -1.82 -8.13
N GLY A 71 22.09 -1.71 -6.91
CA GLY A 71 21.71 -0.65 -5.98
C GLY A 71 22.12 0.73 -6.49
N PHE A 72 23.32 0.87 -7.04
CA PHE A 72 23.81 2.14 -7.58
C PHE A 72 22.97 2.65 -8.77
N ILE A 73 22.68 1.78 -9.75
CA ILE A 73 21.86 2.14 -10.91
C ILE A 73 20.45 2.50 -10.47
N ALA A 74 19.86 1.73 -9.54
CA ALA A 74 18.54 2.04 -9.00
C ALA A 74 18.56 3.40 -8.27
N ALA A 75 19.56 3.65 -7.42
CA ALA A 75 19.74 4.92 -6.73
C ALA A 75 19.86 6.09 -7.73
N PHE A 76 20.68 5.94 -8.76
CA PHE A 76 20.85 6.98 -9.79
C PHE A 76 19.56 7.26 -10.54
N LEU A 77 18.86 6.23 -11.03
CA LEU A 77 17.61 6.39 -11.77
C LEU A 77 16.47 6.94 -10.92
N SER A 78 16.45 6.64 -9.62
CA SER A 78 15.52 7.21 -8.64
C SER A 78 15.83 8.66 -8.29
N SER A 79 17.06 9.13 -8.51
CA SER A 79 17.48 10.50 -8.21
C SER A 79 16.76 11.53 -9.09
N ASN A 80 16.76 12.78 -8.64
CA ASN A 80 16.25 13.91 -9.45
C ASN A 80 16.94 14.03 -10.81
N TYR A 81 18.20 13.60 -10.93
CA TYR A 81 18.95 13.65 -12.19
C TYR A 81 18.54 12.50 -13.11
N GLY A 82 18.61 11.26 -12.62
CA GLY A 82 18.26 10.07 -13.40
C GLY A 82 16.78 10.07 -13.80
N ASN A 83 15.87 10.48 -12.92
CA ASN A 83 14.44 10.58 -13.24
C ASN A 83 14.17 11.67 -14.30
N LYS A 84 14.88 12.79 -14.27
CA LYS A 84 14.80 13.81 -15.34
C LYS A 84 15.31 13.27 -16.67
N LEU A 85 16.42 12.53 -16.69
CA LEU A 85 16.92 11.88 -17.90
C LEU A 85 15.92 10.87 -18.45
N LEU A 86 15.32 10.03 -17.60
CA LEU A 86 14.23 9.13 -18.00
C LEU A 86 13.07 9.89 -18.67
N ASN A 87 12.72 11.07 -18.14
CA ASN A 87 11.65 11.89 -18.71
C ASN A 87 12.05 12.68 -19.96
N ASP A 88 13.33 12.98 -20.15
CA ASP A 88 13.88 13.66 -21.33
C ASP A 88 13.98 12.73 -22.53
N TYR A 89 14.40 11.48 -22.29
CA TYR A 89 14.44 10.43 -23.30
C TYR A 89 13.06 9.85 -23.63
N ALA A 90 12.05 10.14 -22.82
CA ALA A 90 10.68 9.70 -23.05
C ALA A 90 10.05 10.37 -24.27
N ALA A 91 9.20 9.63 -24.98
CA ALA A 91 8.41 10.10 -26.11
C ALA A 91 6.94 10.28 -25.72
N GLY A 92 6.16 10.90 -26.62
CA GLY A 92 4.72 11.09 -26.46
C GLY A 92 4.33 12.43 -25.83
N ALA A 93 3.33 13.10 -26.42
CA ALA A 93 2.85 14.40 -25.97
C ALA A 93 1.73 14.30 -24.93
N VAL A 94 0.73 13.45 -25.19
CA VAL A 94 -0.44 13.28 -24.31
C VAL A 94 -0.23 12.16 -23.30
N VAL A 95 0.25 11.01 -23.77
CA VAL A 95 0.67 9.89 -22.91
C VAL A 95 2.16 9.71 -23.13
N LYS A 96 2.95 10.03 -22.09
CA LYS A 96 4.38 9.80 -22.13
C LYS A 96 4.69 8.30 -22.04
N TYR A 97 5.67 7.86 -22.81
CA TYR A 97 6.22 6.52 -22.73
C TYR A 97 7.73 6.51 -22.93
N ILE A 98 8.41 5.54 -22.33
CA ILE A 98 9.82 5.23 -22.54
C ILE A 98 10.00 3.72 -22.58
N GLU A 99 10.73 3.24 -23.58
CA GLU A 99 11.00 1.82 -23.81
C GLU A 99 12.46 1.46 -23.53
N ALA A 100 12.74 0.16 -23.42
CA ALA A 100 14.07 -0.35 -23.11
C ALA A 100 15.20 0.21 -24.01
N PRO A 101 15.02 0.36 -25.35
CA PRO A 101 16.06 0.95 -26.21
C PRO A 101 16.39 2.42 -25.89
N GLN A 102 15.44 3.19 -25.36
CA GLN A 102 15.66 4.58 -24.94
C GLN A 102 16.35 4.62 -23.57
N ILE A 103 15.91 3.78 -22.63
CA ILE A 103 16.53 3.66 -21.29
C ILE A 103 18.01 3.24 -21.43
N ALA A 104 18.32 2.33 -22.35
CA ALA A 104 19.68 1.86 -22.59
C ALA A 104 20.64 2.97 -23.08
N GLN A 105 20.12 4.11 -23.56
CA GLN A 105 20.92 5.26 -24.00
C GLN A 105 21.14 6.29 -22.90
N ILE A 106 20.52 6.12 -21.73
CA ILE A 106 20.67 7.06 -20.61
C ILE A 106 22.10 6.92 -20.07
N PRO A 107 22.88 8.02 -20.02
CA PRO A 107 24.23 7.97 -19.48
C PRO A 107 24.18 7.75 -17.97
N ILE A 108 24.89 6.72 -17.52
CA ILE A 108 25.15 6.48 -16.09
C ILE A 108 26.50 7.12 -15.74
N PRO A 109 26.59 7.94 -14.69
CA PRO A 109 27.81 8.62 -14.30
C PRO A 109 28.88 7.62 -13.86
N ILE A 110 30.14 7.87 -14.25
CA ILE A 110 31.30 7.16 -13.72
C ILE A 110 31.76 7.93 -12.48
N LEU A 111 31.59 7.33 -11.31
CA LEU A 111 31.98 7.87 -10.01
C LEU A 111 33.11 7.03 -9.40
N PRO A 112 33.79 7.53 -8.35
CA PRO A 112 34.72 6.73 -7.57
C PRO A 112 34.11 5.42 -7.05
N ASP A 113 34.90 4.34 -7.01
CA ASP A 113 34.43 2.99 -6.67
C ASP A 113 33.86 2.89 -5.25
N ASP A 114 34.39 3.68 -4.30
CA ASP A 114 33.88 3.78 -2.94
C ASP A 114 32.46 4.34 -2.92
N ILE A 115 32.19 5.41 -3.68
CA ILE A 115 30.85 6.01 -3.80
C ILE A 115 29.86 5.03 -4.45
N ILE A 116 30.27 4.33 -5.50
CA ILE A 116 29.43 3.32 -6.18
C ILE A 116 29.09 2.20 -5.19
N THR A 117 30.07 1.69 -4.45
CA THR A 117 29.87 0.61 -3.49
C THR A 117 28.96 1.03 -2.35
N GLU A 118 29.22 2.18 -1.75
CA GLU A 118 28.45 2.71 -0.61
C GLU A 118 26.98 2.95 -0.99
N THR A 119 26.73 3.64 -2.10
CA THR A 119 25.36 3.89 -2.57
C THR A 119 24.65 2.61 -3.01
N ASN A 120 25.36 1.65 -3.61
CA ASN A 120 24.82 0.34 -3.93
C ASN A 120 24.36 -0.40 -2.67
N ASP A 121 25.22 -0.45 -1.65
CA ASP A 121 24.97 -1.20 -0.43
C ASP A 121 23.84 -0.60 0.41
N LEU A 122 23.77 0.73 0.50
CA LEU A 122 22.67 1.45 1.14
C LEU A 122 21.32 1.16 0.45
N TYR A 123 21.28 1.23 -0.88
CA TYR A 123 20.02 0.99 -1.60
C TYR A 123 19.58 -0.48 -1.52
N LEU A 124 20.52 -1.43 -1.56
CA LEU A 124 20.22 -2.85 -1.32
C LEU A 124 19.82 -3.12 0.13
N ALA A 125 20.38 -2.39 1.10
CA ALA A 125 19.93 -2.46 2.49
C ALA A 125 18.49 -1.98 2.64
N ALA A 126 18.11 -0.89 1.97
CA ALA A 126 16.72 -0.41 1.94
C ALA A 126 15.75 -1.46 1.36
N VAL A 127 16.17 -2.20 0.32
CA VAL A 127 15.39 -3.33 -0.21
C VAL A 127 15.20 -4.42 0.84
N ARG A 128 16.27 -4.85 1.53
CA ARG A 128 16.19 -5.85 2.60
C ARG A 128 15.27 -5.42 3.75
N CYS A 129 15.38 -4.18 4.20
CA CYS A 129 14.49 -3.63 5.23
C CYS A 129 13.01 -3.74 4.82
N ARG A 130 12.68 -3.56 3.54
CA ARG A 130 11.31 -3.74 3.04
C ARG A 130 10.87 -5.20 2.99
N GLU A 131 11.76 -6.12 2.60
CA GLU A 131 11.50 -7.57 2.65
C GLU A 131 11.20 -8.00 4.09
N ASP A 132 12.04 -7.60 5.04
CA ASP A 132 11.87 -7.92 6.46
C ASP A 132 10.57 -7.32 7.03
N ALA A 133 10.27 -6.06 6.69
CA ALA A 133 9.00 -5.43 7.07
C ALA A 133 7.79 -6.18 6.53
N HIS A 134 7.84 -6.61 5.26
CA HIS A 134 6.77 -7.38 4.64
C HIS A 134 6.56 -8.73 5.35
N ASN A 135 7.65 -9.43 5.65
CA ASN A 135 7.60 -10.71 6.37
C ASN A 135 7.02 -10.57 7.78
N LEU A 136 7.37 -9.51 8.51
CA LEU A 136 6.80 -9.20 9.81
C LEU A 136 5.28 -8.94 9.72
N LEU A 137 4.82 -8.22 8.69
CA LEU A 137 3.41 -7.96 8.48
C LEU A 137 2.61 -9.20 8.06
N ILE A 138 3.22 -10.11 7.28
CA ILE A 138 2.63 -11.43 7.01
C ILE A 138 2.49 -12.20 8.32
N LYS A 139 3.58 -12.29 9.10
CA LYS A 139 3.57 -12.97 10.40
C LYS A 139 2.51 -12.40 11.34
N ALA A 140 2.38 -11.08 11.42
CA ALA A 140 1.36 -10.42 12.22
C ALA A 140 -0.06 -10.84 11.79
N ARG A 141 -0.35 -10.86 10.48
CA ARG A 141 -1.62 -11.32 9.92
C ARG A 141 -1.88 -12.81 10.19
N THR A 142 -0.86 -13.66 10.09
CA THR A 142 -0.96 -15.09 10.45
C THR A 142 -1.32 -15.27 11.92
N LEU A 143 -0.61 -14.59 12.83
CA LEU A 143 -0.88 -14.66 14.27
C LEU A 143 -2.27 -14.11 14.64
N VAL A 144 -2.77 -13.09 13.91
CA VAL A 144 -4.16 -12.65 14.06
C VAL A 144 -5.12 -13.82 13.82
N LEU A 145 -4.91 -14.61 12.77
CA LEU A 145 -5.78 -15.75 12.48
C LEU A 145 -5.63 -16.84 13.56
N GLU A 146 -4.40 -17.19 13.91
CA GLU A 146 -4.10 -18.25 14.88
C GLU A 146 -4.68 -17.94 16.28
N TYR A 147 -4.41 -16.74 16.83
CA TYR A 147 -4.87 -16.38 18.17
C TYR A 147 -6.38 -16.16 18.27
N ASN A 148 -7.05 -15.96 17.14
CA ASN A 148 -8.51 -15.84 17.08
C ASN A 148 -9.19 -17.13 16.57
N ASN A 149 -8.43 -18.20 16.35
CA ASN A 149 -8.88 -19.48 15.81
C ASN A 149 -9.67 -19.32 14.50
N LEU A 150 -9.22 -18.43 13.63
CA LEU A 150 -9.84 -18.15 12.35
C LEU A 150 -9.14 -18.94 11.25
N PRO A 151 -9.85 -19.76 10.45
CA PRO A 151 -9.23 -20.47 9.34
C PRO A 151 -8.87 -19.50 8.20
N PRO A 152 -7.80 -19.76 7.43
CA PRO A 152 -7.53 -19.03 6.19
C PRO A 152 -8.71 -19.04 5.22
N LEU A 153 -8.86 -17.99 4.40
CA LEU A 153 -9.96 -17.89 3.44
C LEU A 153 -9.64 -18.52 2.08
N GLU A 154 -8.37 -18.79 1.78
CA GLU A 154 -7.92 -19.44 0.54
C GLU A 154 -8.54 -20.84 0.33
N GLU A 155 -9.05 -21.45 1.40
CA GLU A 155 -9.73 -22.75 1.40
C GLU A 155 -11.26 -22.66 1.30
N ALA A 156 -11.84 -21.45 1.24
CA ALA A 156 -13.28 -21.28 1.19
C ALA A 156 -13.79 -21.34 -0.25
N GLU A 157 -14.53 -22.40 -0.60
CA GLU A 157 -15.37 -22.39 -1.79
C GLU A 157 -16.60 -21.52 -1.52
N PHE A 158 -16.72 -20.40 -2.24
CA PHE A 158 -17.91 -19.58 -2.22
C PHE A 158 -18.90 -20.11 -3.26
N GLU A 159 -20.15 -20.35 -2.85
CA GLU A 159 -21.21 -20.71 -3.78
C GLU A 159 -21.40 -19.59 -4.81
N THR A 160 -21.24 -19.92 -6.09
CA THR A 160 -21.60 -19.04 -7.20
C THR A 160 -22.54 -19.79 -8.14
N LEU A 161 -23.54 -19.08 -8.66
CA LEU A 161 -24.43 -19.62 -9.69
C LEU A 161 -23.74 -19.70 -11.06
N ASP A 162 -22.61 -19.01 -11.24
CA ASP A 162 -21.81 -19.09 -12.46
C ASP A 162 -20.76 -20.20 -12.34
N ARG A 163 -20.93 -21.25 -13.14
CA ARG A 163 -20.02 -22.40 -13.18
C ARG A 163 -18.64 -22.04 -13.73
N ASP A 164 -18.57 -21.02 -14.57
CA ASP A 164 -17.34 -20.57 -15.23
C ASP A 164 -16.62 -19.47 -14.42
N LYS A 165 -17.26 -18.96 -13.34
CA LYS A 165 -16.77 -17.89 -12.45
C LYS A 165 -16.39 -16.59 -13.20
N GLU A 166 -16.99 -16.33 -14.36
CA GLU A 166 -16.80 -15.09 -15.11
C GLU A 166 -17.63 -13.93 -14.54
N ILE A 167 -18.76 -14.24 -13.91
CA ILE A 167 -19.70 -13.29 -13.30
C ILE A 167 -19.99 -13.73 -11.87
N ASP A 168 -19.84 -12.80 -10.92
CA ASP A 168 -20.25 -13.02 -9.53
C ASP A 168 -21.79 -12.93 -9.44
N LEU A 169 -22.44 -14.10 -9.43
CA LEU A 169 -23.90 -14.23 -9.32
C LEU A 169 -24.28 -14.65 -7.90
N ARG A 170 -25.04 -13.79 -7.23
CA ARG A 170 -25.43 -13.96 -5.82
C ARG A 170 -26.94 -14.10 -5.69
N LEU A 171 -27.38 -15.06 -4.87
CA LEU A 171 -28.78 -15.24 -4.51
C LEU A 171 -28.97 -14.76 -3.08
N VAL A 172 -29.83 -13.76 -2.90
CA VAL A 172 -30.10 -13.15 -1.59
C VAL A 172 -31.57 -13.35 -1.28
N SER A 173 -31.89 -13.90 -0.11
CA SER A 173 -33.26 -13.99 0.38
C SER A 173 -33.78 -12.62 0.81
N THR A 174 -35.07 -12.37 0.64
CA THR A 174 -35.72 -11.18 1.22
C THR A 174 -35.61 -11.12 2.75
N LYS A 175 -35.29 -12.23 3.42
CA LYS A 175 -35.02 -12.28 4.86
C LYS A 175 -33.64 -11.75 5.26
N GLU A 176 -32.71 -11.68 4.31
CA GLU A 176 -31.36 -11.19 4.53
C GLU A 176 -31.29 -9.67 4.36
N PHE A 177 -32.31 -9.05 3.75
CA PHE A 177 -32.40 -7.61 3.62
C PHE A 177 -32.48 -6.93 4.98
N THR A 178 -31.61 -5.94 5.16
CA THR A 178 -31.52 -5.20 6.41
C THR A 178 -32.39 -3.94 6.36
N ASP A 179 -32.66 -3.37 7.53
CA ASP A 179 -33.49 -2.17 7.67
C ASP A 179 -32.86 -0.91 7.06
N ASP A 180 -31.61 -0.99 6.55
CA ASP A 180 -30.96 0.08 5.78
C ASP A 180 -31.44 0.13 4.31
N PHE A 181 -32.29 -0.81 3.89
CA PHE A 181 -32.87 -0.92 2.55
C PHE A 181 -31.83 -0.98 1.41
N ARG A 182 -30.60 -1.42 1.70
CA ARG A 182 -29.58 -1.62 0.68
C ARG A 182 -29.92 -2.79 -0.24
N LEU A 183 -29.69 -2.59 -1.53
CA LEU A 183 -29.91 -3.59 -2.59
C LEU A 183 -28.66 -3.78 -3.48
N ASP A 184 -27.52 -3.24 -3.08
CA ASP A 184 -26.27 -3.38 -3.81
C ASP A 184 -25.58 -4.72 -3.52
N ALA A 185 -25.02 -5.34 -4.56
CA ALA A 185 -24.48 -6.69 -4.50
C ALA A 185 -23.27 -6.80 -3.55
N ASN A 186 -22.46 -5.75 -3.43
CA ASN A 186 -21.29 -5.72 -2.54
C ASN A 186 -21.69 -5.92 -1.07
N TYR A 187 -22.80 -5.33 -0.65
CA TYR A 187 -23.28 -5.46 0.73
C TYR A 187 -23.57 -6.92 1.10
N TYR A 188 -24.26 -7.65 0.23
CA TYR A 188 -24.60 -9.07 0.40
C TYR A 188 -23.50 -10.00 -0.12
N ASN A 189 -22.24 -9.69 0.18
CA ASN A 189 -21.10 -10.49 -0.22
C ASN A 189 -21.03 -11.82 0.56
N PRO A 190 -21.14 -12.99 -0.11
CA PRO A 190 -21.06 -14.29 0.55
C PRO A 190 -19.73 -14.50 1.29
N VAL A 191 -18.65 -13.88 0.80
CA VAL A 191 -17.35 -13.88 1.48
C VAL A 191 -17.46 -13.19 2.83
N ALA A 192 -18.08 -12.01 2.86
CA ALA A 192 -18.25 -11.24 4.09
C ALA A 192 -19.22 -11.92 5.07
N GLU A 193 -20.27 -12.57 4.57
CA GLU A 193 -21.19 -13.37 5.40
C GLU A 193 -20.49 -14.57 6.03
N THR A 194 -19.70 -15.30 5.24
CA THR A 194 -18.87 -16.41 5.72
C THR A 194 -17.90 -15.95 6.79
N ILE A 195 -17.25 -14.80 6.58
CA ILE A 195 -16.35 -14.18 7.55
C ILE A 195 -17.08 -13.85 8.86
N ILE A 196 -18.26 -13.22 8.77
CA ILE A 196 -19.05 -12.87 9.96
C ILE A 196 -19.51 -14.13 10.70
N ALA A 197 -19.92 -15.17 9.98
CA ALA A 197 -20.30 -16.45 10.58
C ALA A 197 -19.10 -17.09 11.30
N LYS A 198 -17.92 -17.12 10.67
CA LYS A 198 -16.68 -17.64 11.28
C LYS A 198 -16.25 -16.81 12.50
N LEU A 199 -16.32 -15.48 12.44
CA LEU A 199 -16.01 -14.59 13.57
C LEU A 199 -16.93 -14.85 14.76
N LYS A 200 -18.23 -15.06 14.52
CA LYS A 200 -19.20 -15.40 15.59
C LYS A 200 -18.92 -16.76 16.25
N LEU A 201 -18.14 -17.63 15.60
CA LEU A 201 -17.70 -18.92 16.14
C LEU A 201 -16.31 -18.83 16.81
N SER A 202 -15.65 -17.67 16.76
CA SER A 202 -14.37 -17.46 17.45
C SER A 202 -14.54 -17.68 18.96
N GLN A 203 -13.51 -18.22 19.58
CA GLN A 203 -13.48 -18.44 21.04
C GLN A 203 -13.25 -17.12 21.81
N ASN A 204 -12.69 -16.12 21.15
CA ASN A 204 -12.43 -14.82 21.75
C ASN A 204 -13.69 -13.98 21.81
N LYS A 205 -13.74 -13.05 22.77
CA LYS A 205 -14.80 -12.07 22.85
C LYS A 205 -14.82 -11.25 21.55
N ILE A 206 -15.96 -11.19 20.88
CA ILE A 206 -16.19 -10.29 19.76
C ILE A 206 -16.84 -9.01 20.26
N VAL A 207 -16.35 -7.86 19.79
CA VAL A 207 -16.96 -6.55 20.04
C VAL A 207 -17.14 -5.79 18.74
N TYR A 208 -18.02 -4.79 18.75
CA TYR A 208 -18.08 -3.84 17.65
C TYR A 208 -16.91 -2.86 17.74
N SER A 209 -16.32 -2.56 16.59
CA SER A 209 -15.25 -1.57 16.43
C SER A 209 -15.58 -0.21 17.07
N GLY A 210 -16.84 0.22 17.07
CA GLY A 210 -17.27 1.44 17.76
C GLY A 210 -16.99 1.47 19.26
N GLU A 211 -16.91 0.31 19.92
CA GLU A 211 -16.55 0.20 21.34
C GLU A 211 -15.03 0.36 21.59
N LEU A 212 -14.23 0.21 20.53
CA LEU A 212 -12.78 0.23 20.57
C LEU A 212 -12.18 1.57 20.13
N ASN A 213 -12.99 2.43 19.52
CA ASN A 213 -12.54 3.68 18.92
C ASN A 213 -12.77 4.85 19.87
N ILE A 214 -11.80 5.76 19.95
CA ILE A 214 -12.06 7.12 20.42
C ILE A 214 -12.90 7.86 19.37
N SER A 215 -12.56 7.67 18.10
CA SER A 215 -13.30 8.21 16.96
C SER A 215 -12.97 7.42 15.69
N ALA A 216 -13.95 7.29 14.80
CA ALA A 216 -13.75 6.88 13.41
C ALA A 216 -14.50 7.87 12.51
N PHE A 217 -13.82 8.47 11.53
CA PHE A 217 -14.40 9.59 10.78
C PHE A 217 -13.72 9.85 9.43
N THR A 218 -14.44 10.58 8.57
CA THR A 218 -13.89 11.28 7.43
C THR A 218 -13.93 12.79 7.66
N PRO A 219 -12.86 13.55 7.30
CA PRO A 219 -12.95 15.00 7.25
C PRO A 219 -13.99 15.44 6.21
N LYS A 220 -14.61 16.59 6.45
CA LYS A 220 -15.49 17.21 5.45
C LYS A 220 -14.69 17.59 4.21
N MET A 221 -15.34 17.52 3.05
CA MET A 221 -14.77 18.02 1.80
C MET A 221 -14.36 19.49 1.95
N PHE A 222 -13.21 19.85 1.39
CA PHE A 222 -12.66 21.20 1.48
C PHE A 222 -11.97 21.61 0.18
N ALA A 223 -11.80 22.92 -0.02
CA ALA A 223 -11.04 23.45 -1.15
C ALA A 223 -9.54 23.20 -0.94
N ARG A 224 -8.88 22.61 -1.95
CA ARG A 224 -7.46 22.25 -1.88
C ARG A 224 -6.61 23.33 -2.55
N ASN A 225 -6.18 24.32 -1.76
CA ASN A 225 -5.25 25.34 -2.23
C ASN A 225 -3.82 24.83 -2.07
N TYR A 226 -3.21 24.44 -3.19
CA TYR A 226 -1.85 23.91 -3.20
C TYR A 226 -0.81 25.03 -3.24
N VAL A 227 0.21 24.89 -2.40
CA VAL A 227 1.35 25.82 -2.29
C VAL A 227 2.66 25.02 -2.32
N ASP A 228 3.79 25.73 -2.28
CA ASP A 228 5.10 25.09 -2.12
C ASP A 228 5.32 24.52 -0.71
N ALA A 229 6.40 23.75 -0.55
CA ALA A 229 6.74 23.08 0.70
C ALA A 229 7.04 24.02 1.88
N LEU A 230 7.53 25.24 1.63
CA LEU A 230 7.83 26.21 2.69
C LEU A 230 6.53 26.75 3.31
N ASN A 231 5.53 26.97 2.46
CA ASN A 231 4.26 27.60 2.85
C ASN A 231 3.14 26.60 3.21
N GLY A 232 3.33 25.31 2.95
CA GLY A 232 2.28 24.30 3.12
C GLY A 232 2.60 23.15 4.06
N ILE A 233 1.61 22.28 4.23
CA ILE A 233 1.71 21.00 4.95
C ILE A 233 1.67 19.88 3.92
N PRO A 234 2.55 18.87 4.01
CA PRO A 234 2.51 17.70 3.14
C PRO A 234 1.10 17.08 3.08
N PHE A 235 0.59 16.84 1.87
CA PHE A 235 -0.76 16.34 1.65
C PHE A 235 -0.77 15.00 0.91
N LEU A 236 -1.25 13.96 1.59
CA LEU A 236 -1.34 12.59 1.08
C LEU A 236 -2.73 12.28 0.54
N SER A 237 -2.78 11.90 -0.74
CA SER A 237 -3.96 11.24 -1.32
C SER A 237 -3.97 9.74 -1.00
N GLY A 238 -5.10 9.06 -1.25
CA GLY A 238 -5.17 7.60 -1.14
C GLY A 238 -4.11 6.87 -1.98
N LYS A 239 -3.80 7.41 -3.18
CA LYS A 239 -2.72 6.89 -4.03
C LYS A 239 -1.35 7.01 -3.37
N ASN A 240 -1.08 8.10 -2.64
CA ASN A 240 0.22 8.29 -2.00
C ASN A 240 0.45 7.33 -0.85
N LEU A 241 -0.61 6.98 -0.10
CA LEU A 241 -0.52 6.15 1.09
C LEU A 241 -0.06 4.71 0.82
N ILE A 242 -0.36 4.18 -0.37
CA ILE A 242 0.00 2.81 -0.75
C ILE A 242 1.38 2.71 -1.42
N GLN A 243 2.04 3.84 -1.67
CA GLN A 243 3.36 3.85 -2.32
C GLN A 243 4.49 3.51 -1.33
N ILE A 244 5.52 2.81 -1.81
CA ILE A 244 6.79 2.59 -1.10
C ILE A 244 7.35 3.92 -0.63
N ARG A 245 7.37 4.89 -1.56
CA ARG A 245 7.73 6.28 -1.32
C ARG A 245 6.71 7.18 -2.01
N PRO A 246 6.00 8.05 -1.29
CA PRO A 246 5.08 9.00 -1.90
C PRO A 246 5.78 9.87 -2.95
N THR A 247 5.32 9.82 -4.19
CA THR A 247 5.80 10.68 -5.28
C THR A 247 4.77 11.74 -5.66
N GLY A 248 5.24 12.88 -6.19
CA GLY A 248 4.37 13.99 -6.59
C GLY A 248 3.58 14.59 -5.42
N LEU A 249 4.17 14.58 -4.23
CA LEU A 249 3.54 15.08 -3.01
C LEU A 249 3.18 16.56 -3.16
N LYS A 250 1.91 16.88 -2.89
CA LYS A 250 1.41 18.26 -2.88
C LYS A 250 1.44 18.79 -1.46
N TYR A 251 1.36 20.11 -1.31
CA TYR A 251 1.31 20.77 -0.02
C TYR A 251 0.07 21.65 0.04
N ILE A 252 -0.73 21.51 1.09
CA ILE A 252 -1.91 22.36 1.32
C ILE A 252 -1.52 23.60 2.13
N SER A 253 -2.12 24.75 1.79
CA SER A 253 -1.82 26.02 2.45
C SER A 253 -2.17 25.99 3.94
N LYS A 254 -1.22 26.38 4.80
CA LYS A 254 -1.43 26.48 6.26
C LYS A 254 -2.45 27.56 6.64
N THR A 255 -2.53 28.63 5.86
CA THR A 255 -3.32 29.83 6.19
C THR A 255 -4.70 29.84 5.54
N GLU A 256 -4.88 29.09 4.45
CA GLU A 256 -6.13 29.06 3.68
C GLU A 256 -6.92 27.77 3.84
N THR A 257 -6.35 26.76 4.52
CA THR A 257 -7.07 25.54 4.83
C THR A 257 -7.76 25.67 6.18
N ASN A 258 -9.09 25.56 6.19
CA ASN A 258 -9.86 25.49 7.43
C ASN A 258 -9.74 24.09 8.04
N ASP A 259 -9.81 24.00 9.38
CA ASP A 259 -9.80 22.74 10.13
C ASP A 259 -8.64 21.79 9.79
N VAL A 260 -7.45 22.34 9.52
CA VAL A 260 -6.23 21.56 9.24
C VAL A 260 -6.01 20.46 10.27
N SER A 261 -6.31 20.72 11.54
CA SER A 261 -6.16 19.74 12.63
C SER A 261 -6.92 18.44 12.39
N ASN A 262 -8.09 18.49 11.71
CA ASN A 262 -8.87 17.30 11.35
C ASN A 262 -8.27 16.54 10.15
N LEU A 263 -7.40 17.19 9.37
CA LEU A 263 -6.68 16.57 8.26
C LEU A 263 -5.41 15.88 8.71
N LEU A 264 -4.78 16.38 9.78
CA LEU A 264 -3.54 15.81 10.31
C LEU A 264 -3.78 14.40 10.88
N VAL A 265 -2.78 13.54 10.69
CA VAL A 265 -2.75 12.20 11.25
C VAL A 265 -1.57 12.07 12.21
N TYR A 266 -1.76 11.26 13.25
CA TYR A 266 -0.77 11.12 14.32
C TYR A 266 -0.46 9.65 14.54
N LYS A 267 0.61 9.39 15.29
CA LYS A 267 1.00 8.06 15.71
C LYS A 267 -0.20 7.26 16.23
N ASP A 268 -0.22 5.97 15.90
CA ASP A 268 -1.27 5.00 16.25
C ASP A 268 -2.62 5.17 15.55
N TYR A 269 -2.74 6.15 14.64
CA TYR A 269 -3.91 6.22 13.77
C TYR A 269 -3.87 5.07 12.77
N ILE A 270 -5.05 4.57 12.41
CA ILE A 270 -5.24 3.63 11.32
C ILE A 270 -6.03 4.33 10.23
N LEU A 271 -5.51 4.30 9.01
CA LEU A 271 -6.14 4.88 7.84
C LEU A 271 -6.70 3.77 6.96
N VAL A 272 -7.87 4.02 6.36
CA VAL A 272 -8.47 3.12 5.38
C VAL A 272 -8.83 3.91 4.13
N THR A 273 -8.37 3.46 2.95
CA THR A 273 -8.70 4.16 1.70
C THR A 273 -10.20 4.06 1.42
N ARG A 274 -10.83 5.21 1.19
CA ARG A 274 -12.28 5.33 1.10
C ARG A 274 -12.80 5.26 -0.33
N ALA A 275 -12.09 5.88 -1.28
CA ALA A 275 -12.58 6.10 -2.64
C ALA A 275 -11.55 5.70 -3.70
N GLY A 276 -12.00 5.04 -4.76
CA GLY A 276 -11.13 4.48 -5.81
C GLY A 276 -10.66 3.07 -5.43
N THR A 277 -9.39 2.91 -5.02
CA THR A 277 -8.94 1.67 -4.37
C THR A 277 -9.44 1.69 -2.93
N VAL A 278 -10.44 0.89 -2.61
CA VAL A 278 -11.14 0.89 -1.33
C VAL A 278 -10.56 -0.18 -0.39
N GLY A 279 -10.54 0.11 0.92
CA GLY A 279 -10.24 -0.90 1.95
C GLY A 279 -8.75 -1.14 2.23
N ARG A 280 -7.83 -0.43 1.59
CA ARG A 280 -6.40 -0.53 1.92
C ARG A 280 -6.16 0.13 3.27
N THR A 281 -5.58 -0.63 4.18
CA THR A 281 -5.35 -0.20 5.56
C THR A 281 -3.88 0.21 5.73
N ILE A 282 -3.64 1.36 6.38
CA ILE A 282 -2.31 1.91 6.65
C ILE A 282 -2.21 2.30 8.13
N TYR A 283 -1.19 1.82 8.82
CA TYR A 283 -0.85 2.26 10.17
C TYR A 283 0.03 3.52 10.12
N ILE A 284 -0.23 4.48 11.01
CA ILE A 284 0.60 5.68 11.16
C ILE A 284 1.62 5.45 12.28
N TYR A 285 2.87 5.31 11.86
CA TYR A 285 4.01 5.03 12.72
C TYR A 285 5.31 5.39 11.99
N HIS A 286 6.06 6.38 12.48
CA HIS A 286 7.35 6.83 11.92
C HIS A 286 7.39 7.10 10.41
N ASN A 287 6.22 7.27 9.76
CA ASN A 287 6.08 7.46 8.31
C ASN A 287 5.43 8.81 7.96
N TYR A 288 4.20 9.05 8.42
CA TYR A 288 3.35 10.15 7.95
C TYR A 288 2.78 11.00 9.09
N GLU A 289 3.38 10.95 10.28
CA GLU A 289 2.96 11.77 11.42
C GLU A 289 2.99 13.26 11.07
N ASN A 290 1.92 13.99 11.40
CA ASN A 290 1.71 15.40 11.08
C ASN A 290 1.54 15.71 9.58
N PHE A 291 1.34 14.71 8.73
CA PHE A 291 0.93 14.95 7.34
C PHE A 291 -0.58 15.17 7.30
N ALA A 292 -1.02 16.06 6.41
CA ALA A 292 -2.43 16.17 6.09
C ALA A 292 -2.81 15.04 5.13
N VAL A 293 -3.94 14.39 5.39
CA VAL A 293 -4.44 13.30 4.54
C VAL A 293 -5.79 13.71 3.92
N SER A 294 -6.05 13.25 2.71
CA SER A 294 -7.30 13.51 1.99
C SER A 294 -8.56 13.13 2.78
N ASP A 295 -9.65 13.83 2.49
CA ASP A 295 -11.03 13.51 2.88
C ASP A 295 -11.51 12.16 2.28
N ASN A 296 -10.85 11.68 1.23
CA ASN A 296 -11.05 10.35 0.64
C ASN A 296 -10.33 9.21 1.39
N VAL A 297 -9.95 9.45 2.65
CA VAL A 297 -9.29 8.46 3.50
C VAL A 297 -9.94 8.52 4.87
N LEU A 298 -10.46 7.39 5.30
CA LEU A 298 -11.05 7.21 6.61
C LEU A 298 -9.96 7.19 7.67
N ARG A 299 -10.26 7.74 8.85
CA ARG A 299 -9.37 7.73 10.02
C ARG A 299 -10.04 6.98 11.15
N ILE A 300 -9.31 6.06 11.75
CA ILE A 300 -9.67 5.36 12.97
C ILE A 300 -8.64 5.75 14.03
N ILE A 301 -9.15 6.25 15.16
CA ILE A 301 -8.37 6.58 16.34
C ILE A 301 -8.69 5.52 17.40
N PRO A 302 -7.83 4.50 17.57
CA PRO A 302 -8.08 3.45 18.55
C PRO A 302 -8.00 3.98 19.98
N ASN A 303 -8.82 3.44 20.88
CA ASN A 303 -8.64 3.59 22.31
C ASN A 303 -7.59 2.57 22.78
N SER A 304 -6.34 3.02 22.96
CA SER A 304 -5.22 2.16 23.34
C SER A 304 -5.41 1.43 24.68
N GLY A 305 -6.31 1.89 25.55
CA GLY A 305 -6.71 1.15 26.76
C GLY A 305 -7.53 -0.11 26.44
N SER A 306 -8.36 -0.04 25.39
CA SER A 306 -9.23 -1.12 24.95
C SER A 306 -8.50 -2.13 24.06
N ILE A 307 -7.70 -1.66 23.10
CA ILE A 307 -7.05 -2.50 22.08
C ILE A 307 -5.65 -1.99 21.73
N ASP A 308 -4.69 -2.88 21.46
CA ASP A 308 -3.40 -2.48 20.89
C ASP A 308 -3.60 -1.97 19.44
N PRO A 309 -3.18 -0.73 19.10
CA PRO A 309 -3.38 -0.16 17.76
C PRO A 309 -2.73 -0.97 16.63
N GLY A 310 -1.57 -1.59 16.89
CA GLY A 310 -0.87 -2.43 15.92
C GLY A 310 -1.61 -3.74 15.68
N TYR A 311 -2.15 -4.38 16.73
CA TYR A 311 -3.06 -5.52 16.56
C TYR A 311 -4.31 -5.14 15.76
N TYR A 312 -4.91 -4.00 16.09
CA TYR A 312 -6.12 -3.56 15.40
C TYR A 312 -5.87 -3.32 13.91
N TYR A 313 -4.75 -2.67 13.58
CA TYR A 313 -4.28 -2.56 12.20
C TYR A 313 -4.10 -3.94 11.54
N ALA A 314 -3.39 -4.86 12.19
CA ALA A 314 -3.13 -6.18 11.64
C ALA A 314 -4.44 -6.93 11.31
N PHE A 315 -5.42 -6.87 12.20
CA PHE A 315 -6.75 -7.44 11.97
C PHE A 315 -7.46 -6.77 10.80
N LEU A 316 -7.53 -5.44 10.76
CA LEU A 316 -8.17 -4.69 9.66
C LEU A 316 -7.49 -4.93 8.31
N SER A 317 -6.19 -5.21 8.31
CA SER A 317 -5.40 -5.53 7.10
C SER A 317 -5.44 -7.01 6.69
N SER A 318 -5.98 -7.89 7.52
CA SER A 318 -6.22 -9.29 7.18
C SER A 318 -7.45 -9.45 6.29
N ASP A 319 -7.62 -10.59 5.64
CA ASP A 319 -8.80 -10.83 4.79
C ASP A 319 -10.12 -10.67 5.59
N TYR A 320 -10.13 -11.08 6.86
CA TYR A 320 -11.29 -10.93 7.74
C TYR A 320 -11.65 -9.46 7.99
N GLY A 321 -10.66 -8.59 8.13
CA GLY A 321 -10.88 -7.15 8.25
C GLY A 321 -11.24 -6.51 6.92
N PHE A 322 -10.48 -6.83 5.87
CA PHE A 322 -10.63 -6.27 4.53
C PHE A 322 -12.02 -6.53 3.96
N TYR A 323 -12.51 -7.78 3.95
CA TYR A 323 -13.82 -8.10 3.37
C TYR A 323 -15.00 -7.61 4.21
N GLN A 324 -14.82 -7.40 5.52
CA GLN A 324 -15.82 -6.69 6.33
C GLN A 324 -15.93 -5.22 5.90
N ILE A 325 -14.83 -4.59 5.50
CA ILE A 325 -14.83 -3.21 4.99
C ILE A 325 -15.37 -3.18 3.56
N ASP A 326 -14.84 -4.03 2.68
CA ASP A 326 -15.16 -4.08 1.25
C ASP A 326 -16.66 -4.29 0.98
N ARG A 327 -17.36 -5.07 1.81
CA ARG A 327 -18.82 -5.26 1.64
C ARG A 327 -19.60 -3.95 1.67
N PHE A 328 -19.13 -2.93 2.40
CA PHE A 328 -19.87 -1.67 2.52
C PHE A 328 -19.69 -0.74 1.32
N LYS A 329 -18.78 -1.09 0.40
CA LYS A 329 -18.47 -0.35 -0.81
C LYS A 329 -19.70 -0.17 -1.70
N HIS A 330 -20.00 1.08 -2.02
CA HIS A 330 -21.08 1.45 -2.95
C HIS A 330 -20.61 2.51 -3.94
N GLY A 331 -21.42 2.78 -4.96
CA GLY A 331 -21.10 3.71 -6.02
C GLY A 331 -21.22 3.06 -7.39
N SER A 332 -21.44 3.87 -8.43
CA SER A 332 -21.58 3.36 -9.79
C SER A 332 -20.28 3.49 -10.59
N VAL A 333 -19.64 4.67 -10.54
CA VAL A 333 -18.41 4.95 -11.29
C VAL A 333 -17.19 4.95 -10.38
N ILE A 334 -17.35 5.47 -9.17
CA ILE A 334 -16.31 5.48 -8.14
C ILE A 334 -16.91 4.83 -6.91
N ASP A 335 -16.26 3.76 -6.50
CA ASP A 335 -16.55 3.07 -5.26
C ASP A 335 -16.16 3.92 -4.04
N VAL A 336 -17.02 3.94 -3.03
CA VAL A 336 -16.90 4.70 -1.79
C VAL A 336 -17.40 3.88 -0.60
N ILE A 337 -16.79 4.08 0.57
CA ILE A 337 -17.30 3.61 1.88
C ILE A 337 -17.64 4.82 2.75
N ASP A 338 -18.73 4.77 3.48
CA ASP A 338 -19.06 5.81 4.47
C ASP A 338 -18.51 5.46 5.85
N ASP A 339 -18.17 6.48 6.63
CA ASP A 339 -17.59 6.33 7.97
C ASP A 339 -18.55 5.71 8.99
N ASP A 340 -19.86 5.84 8.78
CA ASP A 340 -20.89 5.22 9.63
C ASP A 340 -20.67 3.70 9.81
N TYR A 341 -20.16 3.01 8.78
CA TYR A 341 -19.93 1.57 8.83
C TYR A 341 -18.67 1.17 9.62
N LEU A 342 -17.74 2.09 9.86
CA LEU A 342 -16.47 1.78 10.54
C LEU A 342 -16.63 1.40 12.01
N ASN A 343 -17.77 1.72 12.61
CA ASN A 343 -18.08 1.33 13.97
C ASN A 343 -18.84 -0.02 14.05
N SER A 344 -19.20 -0.59 12.90
CA SER A 344 -19.98 -1.83 12.80
C SER A 344 -19.15 -3.10 12.54
N LEU A 345 -17.84 -2.95 12.31
CA LEU A 345 -16.94 -4.09 12.10
C LEU A 345 -16.84 -4.94 13.37
N LEU A 346 -16.90 -6.26 13.21
CA LEU A 346 -16.74 -7.23 14.29
C LEU A 346 -15.24 -7.52 14.50
N ILE A 347 -14.76 -7.21 15.70
CA ILE A 347 -13.36 -7.33 16.07
C ILE A 347 -13.22 -8.37 17.19
N PRO A 348 -12.44 -9.45 16.99
CA PRO A 348 -12.15 -10.39 18.05
C PRO A 348 -11.06 -9.81 18.98
N ILE A 349 -11.21 -10.07 20.28
CA ILE A 349 -10.36 -9.54 21.35
C ILE A 349 -9.59 -10.70 22.00
N PRO A 350 -8.39 -11.05 21.48
CA PRO A 350 -7.50 -12.01 22.11
C PRO A 350 -6.86 -11.43 23.38
N GLU A 351 -6.07 -12.24 24.08
CA GLU A 351 -5.38 -11.83 25.31
C GLU A 351 -4.45 -10.63 25.08
N LYS A 352 -4.24 -9.80 26.11
CA LYS A 352 -3.44 -8.56 25.97
C LYS A 352 -2.00 -8.82 25.50
N ASP A 353 -1.39 -9.91 25.95
CA ASP A 353 -0.03 -10.28 25.53
C ASP A 353 0.03 -10.69 24.05
N GLN A 354 -1.02 -11.38 23.56
CA GLN A 354 -1.17 -11.74 22.14
C GLN A 354 -1.37 -10.50 21.27
N GLN A 355 -2.21 -9.55 21.71
CA GLN A 355 -2.37 -8.26 21.04
C GLN A 355 -1.04 -7.50 20.97
N LYS A 356 -0.29 -7.48 22.08
CA LYS A 356 0.99 -6.79 22.16
C LYS A 356 2.03 -7.42 21.24
N GLU A 357 2.12 -8.75 21.19
CA GLU A 357 3.05 -9.46 20.29
C GLU A 357 2.78 -9.09 18.82
N ILE A 358 1.53 -9.16 18.38
CA ILE A 358 1.14 -8.78 17.02
C ILE A 358 1.43 -7.29 16.78
N GLY A 359 1.07 -6.42 17.73
CA GLY A 359 1.32 -5.00 17.63
C GLY A 359 2.80 -4.65 17.53
N ASP A 360 3.66 -5.34 18.26
CA ASP A 360 5.11 -5.13 18.22
C ASP A 360 5.72 -5.56 16.89
N LEU A 361 5.20 -6.61 16.25
CA LEU A 361 5.61 -6.99 14.88
C LEU A 361 5.24 -5.90 13.87
N VAL A 362 4.04 -5.31 13.98
CA VAL A 362 3.59 -4.21 13.13
C VAL A 362 4.48 -2.98 13.32
N ARG A 363 4.75 -2.58 14.57
CA ARG A 363 5.62 -1.45 14.88
C ARG A 363 7.03 -1.65 14.31
N GLN A 364 7.63 -2.82 14.54
CA GLN A 364 8.93 -3.19 13.97
C GLN A 364 8.94 -3.14 12.43
N ALA A 365 7.87 -3.59 11.77
CA ALA A 365 7.76 -3.51 10.33
C ALA A 365 7.74 -2.06 9.83
N TYR A 366 7.04 -1.17 10.53
CA TYR A 366 7.01 0.25 10.18
C TYR A 366 8.32 0.98 10.51
N ASP A 367 9.04 0.58 11.57
CA ASP A 367 10.42 1.04 11.83
C ASP A 367 11.35 0.67 10.67
N LEU A 368 11.28 -0.57 10.17
CA LEU A 368 12.07 -1.01 9.01
C LEU A 368 11.68 -0.28 7.72
N ARG A 369 10.39 0.03 7.52
CA ARG A 369 9.95 0.87 6.40
C ARG A 369 10.52 2.29 6.49
N ALA A 370 10.55 2.87 7.68
CA ALA A 370 11.15 4.19 7.90
C ALA A 370 12.67 4.17 7.67
N GLU A 371 13.35 3.12 8.15
CA GLU A 371 14.78 2.92 7.93
C GLU A 371 15.11 2.74 6.43
N ALA A 372 14.29 2.01 5.69
CA ALA A 372 14.46 1.88 4.24
C ALA A 372 14.43 3.24 3.52
N ILE A 373 13.52 4.14 3.92
CA ILE A 373 13.46 5.50 3.37
C ILE A 373 14.70 6.31 3.75
N ARG A 374 15.15 6.20 5.00
CA ARG A 374 16.37 6.88 5.49
C ARG A 374 17.62 6.45 4.71
N LEU A 375 17.78 5.14 4.48
CA LEU A 375 18.90 4.58 3.71
C LEU A 375 18.88 5.03 2.25
N GLU A 376 17.70 5.12 1.63
CA GLU A 376 17.57 5.69 0.30
C GLU A 376 17.95 7.17 0.28
N ASP A 377 17.49 7.96 1.26
CA ASP A 377 17.83 9.38 1.37
C ASP A 377 19.33 9.59 1.50
N GLU A 378 19.99 8.79 2.34
CA GLU A 378 21.44 8.80 2.50
C GLU A 378 22.17 8.48 1.19
N ALA A 379 21.72 7.45 0.47
CA ALA A 379 22.27 7.12 -0.86
C ALA A 379 22.06 8.26 -1.87
N GLN A 380 20.90 8.92 -1.85
CA GLN A 380 20.62 10.07 -2.71
C GLN A 380 21.50 11.29 -2.37
N GLU A 381 21.76 11.54 -1.09
CA GLU A 381 22.64 12.62 -0.64
C GLU A 381 24.09 12.40 -1.09
N ILE A 382 24.63 11.19 -0.88
CA ILE A 382 25.98 10.81 -1.31
C ILE A 382 26.11 10.99 -2.82
N LEU A 383 25.15 10.45 -3.58
CA LEU A 383 25.11 10.57 -5.04
C LEU A 383 25.06 12.04 -5.48
N THR A 384 24.22 12.86 -4.84
CA THR A 384 24.07 14.28 -5.19
C THR A 384 25.35 15.06 -4.94
N LYS A 385 26.04 14.82 -3.82
CA LYS A 385 27.35 15.44 -3.52
C LYS A 385 28.39 15.06 -4.56
N ALA A 386 28.48 13.77 -4.89
CA ALA A 386 29.41 13.26 -5.91
C ALA A 386 29.13 13.83 -7.31
N LEU A 387 27.88 14.00 -7.70
CA LEU A 387 27.48 14.56 -8.99
C LEU A 387 27.69 16.07 -9.11
N THR A 388 27.55 16.81 -8.01
CA THR A 388 27.62 18.28 -8.02
C THR A 388 28.96 18.84 -7.58
N GLY A 389 29.81 18.01 -6.96
CA GLY A 389 31.10 18.43 -6.39
C GLY A 389 30.96 19.38 -5.20
N LYS A 390 29.78 19.40 -4.55
CA LYS A 390 29.44 20.29 -3.43
C LYS A 390 29.09 19.50 -2.18
#